data_AF-A0A1S8B6P3-F1
#
_entry.id   AF-A0A1S8B6P3-F1
#
_cell.length_a   1.000
_cell.length_b   1.000
_cell.length_c   1.000
_cell.angle_alpha   90.00
_cell.angle_beta   90.00
_cell.angle_gamma   90.00
#
_symmetry.space_group_name_H-M   'P 1'
#
loop_
_entity.id
_entity.type
_entity.pdbx_description
1 polymer ?
#
loop_
_entity_poly.entity_id
_entity_poly.type
_entity_poly.pdbx_seq_one_letter_code
_entity_poly.pdbx_strand_id
1 'polypeptide(L)'
;MWMHNGGVGAWKHVKRRLVSSLGDEWFNFVQGSTDSEWCFALFLDCMDRMGHSPDAEVGENGFPHTVLRKAMLKTIERINALMREVPADVRDEDTRSLLNFAVTDGNSVVCSRYVSSRTDEAASLFFSSGTSWKEQKNSNIDADKKDYKMERKDKGADIVLVASEPLTFERDNWVTVPTNSTITIHKQTVMIHPIIDEYYNPNPAHKRSSQFAVQKGQTIAGPDKAAISQPMSRDGSGLRTPTAAFACG
;
A
#
# COMPACT_ATOMS: atom_id res chain seq x y z
N MET A 1 0.20 10.83 -11.26
CA MET A 1 -0.71 9.74 -11.71
C MET A 1 -1.29 9.04 -10.50
N TRP A 2 -2.53 8.54 -10.58
CA TRP A 2 -3.24 7.85 -9.50
C TRP A 2 -4.00 6.61 -10.00
N MET A 3 -4.07 5.57 -9.18
CA MET A 3 -4.88 4.37 -9.40
C MET A 3 -5.51 3.91 -8.08
N HIS A 4 -6.65 3.24 -8.17
CA HIS A 4 -7.37 2.70 -7.02
C HIS A 4 -7.97 1.35 -7.38
N ASN A 5 -7.65 0.33 -6.58
CA ASN A 5 -8.36 -0.93 -6.58
C ASN A 5 -9.14 -1.10 -5.26
N GLY A 6 -10.45 -1.31 -5.37
CA GLY A 6 -11.38 -1.38 -4.25
C GLY A 6 -12.48 -0.33 -4.35
N GLY A 7 -12.91 0.20 -3.21
CA GLY A 7 -13.98 1.18 -3.13
C GLY A 7 -14.13 1.79 -1.75
N VAL A 8 -14.68 3.00 -1.71
CA VAL A 8 -15.10 3.67 -0.47
C VAL A 8 -16.45 3.10 -0.03
N GLY A 9 -16.54 2.62 1.21
CA GLY A 9 -17.77 2.10 1.81
C GLY A 9 -18.88 3.14 1.83
N ALA A 10 -20.14 2.71 1.71
CA ALA A 10 -21.32 3.59 1.72
C ALA A 10 -21.17 4.88 0.87
N TRP A 11 -20.51 4.81 -0.30
CA TRP A 11 -20.05 5.97 -1.08
C TRP A 11 -21.12 7.05 -1.29
N LYS A 12 -22.39 6.65 -1.51
CA LYS A 12 -23.50 7.59 -1.72
C LYS A 12 -23.77 8.52 -0.52
N HIS A 13 -23.37 8.13 0.69
CA HIS A 13 -23.49 8.93 1.91
C HIS A 13 -22.24 9.75 2.22
N VAL A 14 -21.09 9.31 1.70
CA VAL A 14 -19.78 9.94 1.90
C VAL A 14 -19.52 11.03 0.90
N LYS A 15 -19.89 10.81 -0.37
CA LYS A 15 -19.57 11.67 -1.51
C LYS A 15 -19.83 13.14 -1.23
N ARG A 16 -21.06 13.51 -0.82
CA ARG A 16 -21.42 14.91 -0.57
C ARG A 16 -20.52 15.59 0.47
N ARG A 17 -20.17 14.88 1.54
CA ARG A 17 -19.30 15.40 2.61
C ARG A 17 -17.86 15.53 2.14
N LEU A 18 -17.36 14.51 1.42
CA LEU A 18 -16.02 14.55 0.82
C LEU A 18 -15.89 15.77 -0.09
N VAL A 19 -16.80 15.90 -1.05
CA VAL A 19 -16.86 16.99 -2.03
C VAL A 19 -16.85 18.36 -1.35
N SER A 20 -17.69 18.54 -0.31
CA SER A 20 -17.79 19.80 0.43
C SER A 20 -16.55 20.11 1.30
N SER A 21 -15.65 19.15 1.49
CA SER A 21 -14.45 19.31 2.30
C SER A 21 -13.21 19.71 1.51
N LEU A 22 -13.26 19.60 0.17
CA LEU A 22 -12.14 19.93 -0.73
C LEU A 22 -12.04 21.45 -0.94
N GLY A 23 -10.83 21.94 -1.18
CA GLY A 23 -10.65 23.28 -1.75
C GLY A 23 -11.20 23.38 -3.18
N ASP A 24 -11.57 24.59 -3.60
CA ASP A 24 -12.22 24.86 -4.89
C ASP A 24 -11.42 24.33 -6.08
N GLU A 25 -10.09 24.46 -6.04
CA GLU A 25 -9.18 23.95 -7.07
C GLU A 25 -9.35 22.44 -7.27
N TRP A 26 -9.28 21.67 -6.19
CA TRP A 26 -9.39 20.21 -6.21
C TRP A 26 -10.82 19.73 -6.47
N PHE A 27 -11.83 20.53 -6.13
CA PHE A 27 -13.20 20.28 -6.55
C PHE A 27 -13.35 20.38 -8.07
N ASN A 28 -12.81 21.46 -8.67
CA ASN A 28 -12.90 21.71 -10.12
C ASN A 28 -11.99 20.79 -10.95
N PHE A 29 -10.99 20.17 -10.33
CA PHE A 29 -10.13 19.16 -10.96
C PHE A 29 -10.90 17.90 -11.39
N VAL A 30 -11.96 17.52 -10.67
CA VAL A 30 -12.70 16.28 -10.92
C VAL A 30 -13.59 16.41 -12.16
N GLN A 31 -13.46 15.46 -13.09
CA GLN A 31 -14.21 15.44 -14.35
C GLN A 31 -15.26 14.31 -14.41
N GLY A 32 -15.03 13.22 -13.68
CA GLY A 32 -15.93 12.07 -13.62
C GLY A 32 -16.71 11.97 -12.31
N SER A 33 -17.17 10.75 -12.02
CA SER A 33 -18.07 10.48 -10.89
C SER A 33 -17.63 9.34 -9.98
N THR A 34 -16.50 8.71 -10.30
CA THR A 34 -15.96 7.56 -9.56
C THR A 34 -15.40 7.98 -8.21
N ASP A 35 -15.55 7.15 -7.19
CA ASP A 35 -14.92 7.39 -5.88
C ASP A 35 -13.40 7.48 -5.99
N SER A 36 -12.77 6.72 -6.90
CA SER A 36 -11.33 6.75 -7.17
C SER A 36 -10.82 8.14 -7.55
N GLU A 37 -11.53 8.86 -8.42
CA GLU A 37 -11.15 10.21 -8.85
C GLU A 37 -11.36 11.24 -7.74
N TRP A 38 -12.45 11.13 -6.98
CA TRP A 38 -12.66 11.95 -5.78
C TRP A 38 -11.62 11.69 -4.69
N CYS A 39 -11.16 10.44 -4.55
CA CYS A 39 -10.05 10.10 -3.66
C CYS A 39 -8.72 10.70 -4.14
N PHE A 40 -8.51 10.81 -5.45
CA PHE A 40 -7.34 11.49 -5.99
C PHE A 40 -7.38 12.99 -5.70
N ALA A 41 -8.51 13.65 -5.95
CA ALA A 41 -8.70 15.06 -5.57
C ALA A 41 -8.47 15.29 -4.07
N LEU A 42 -8.98 14.39 -3.21
CA LEU A 42 -8.72 14.41 -1.78
C LEU A 42 -7.23 14.26 -1.43
N PHE A 43 -6.50 13.41 -2.16
CA PHE A 43 -5.05 13.27 -2.00
C PHE A 43 -4.29 14.54 -2.38
N LEU A 44 -4.66 15.19 -3.49
CA LEU A 44 -4.08 16.46 -3.92
C LEU A 44 -4.35 17.57 -2.90
N ASP A 45 -5.60 17.68 -2.42
CA ASP A 45 -5.99 18.61 -1.35
C ASP A 45 -5.25 18.33 -0.03
N CYS A 46 -4.97 17.06 0.31
CA CYS A 46 -4.13 16.74 1.47
C CYS A 46 -2.68 17.19 1.27
N MET A 47 -2.12 17.01 0.08
CA MET A 47 -0.75 17.42 -0.24
C MET A 47 -0.61 18.94 -0.16
N ASP A 48 -1.55 19.67 -0.77
CA ASP A 48 -1.57 21.13 -0.78
C ASP A 48 -1.70 21.71 0.63
N ARG A 49 -2.64 21.19 1.44
CA ARG A 49 -2.79 21.60 2.85
C ARG A 49 -1.58 21.28 3.73
N MET A 50 -0.73 20.34 3.32
CA MET A 50 0.53 20.05 3.98
C MET A 50 1.65 21.03 3.58
N GLY A 51 1.35 22.03 2.74
CA GLY A 51 2.31 23.01 2.22
C GLY A 51 3.07 22.53 0.99
N HIS A 52 2.58 21.50 0.31
CA HIS A 52 3.19 20.94 -0.89
C HIS A 52 2.19 21.04 -2.04
N SER A 53 2.22 22.18 -2.76
CA SER A 53 1.34 22.36 -3.92
C SER A 53 1.63 21.28 -4.98
N PRO A 54 0.61 20.52 -5.42
CA PRO A 54 0.77 19.51 -6.46
C PRO A 54 1.18 20.06 -7.83
N ASP A 55 0.90 21.35 -8.09
CA ASP A 55 1.26 22.06 -9.33
C ASP A 55 2.61 22.77 -9.23
N ALA A 56 3.29 22.68 -8.09
CA ALA A 56 4.63 23.23 -7.96
C ALA A 56 5.59 22.58 -8.96
N GLU A 57 6.46 23.39 -9.55
CA GLU A 57 7.61 22.86 -10.29
C GLU A 57 8.51 22.08 -9.33
N VAL A 58 8.42 20.76 -9.41
CA VAL A 58 9.33 19.87 -8.70
C VAL A 58 10.61 19.70 -9.51
N GLY A 59 11.75 19.82 -8.83
CA GLY A 59 13.04 19.55 -9.46
C GLY A 59 13.17 18.10 -9.94
N GLU A 60 14.32 17.74 -10.50
CA GLU A 60 14.56 16.43 -11.13
C GLU A 60 14.24 15.21 -10.26
N ASN A 61 14.24 15.37 -8.93
CA ASN A 61 13.98 14.27 -7.98
C ASN A 61 12.50 14.14 -7.56
N GLY A 62 11.60 14.96 -8.09
CA GLY A 62 10.18 14.96 -7.70
C GLY A 62 9.95 15.45 -6.27
N PHE A 63 8.80 15.09 -5.70
CA PHE A 63 8.52 15.32 -4.29
C PHE A 63 9.33 14.34 -3.43
N PRO A 64 9.72 14.72 -2.19
CA PRO A 64 10.26 13.75 -1.26
C PRO A 64 9.26 12.60 -1.07
N HIS A 65 9.70 11.35 -1.22
CA HIS A 65 8.80 10.18 -1.13
C HIS A 65 8.00 10.12 0.19
N THR A 66 8.54 10.71 1.26
CA THR A 66 7.85 10.86 2.55
C THR A 66 6.62 11.78 2.48
N VAL A 67 6.63 12.79 1.60
CA VAL A 67 5.48 13.69 1.37
C VAL A 67 4.34 12.90 0.75
N LEU A 68 4.60 12.16 -0.34
CA LEU A 68 3.59 11.31 -0.99
C LEU A 68 3.02 10.28 0.00
N ARG A 69 3.89 9.63 0.80
CA ARG A 69 3.43 8.69 1.82
C ARG A 69 2.57 9.37 2.89
N LYS A 70 2.98 10.53 3.41
CA LYS A 70 2.19 11.28 4.40
C LYS A 70 0.84 11.73 3.84
N ALA A 71 0.81 12.23 2.60
CA ALA A 71 -0.43 12.59 1.91
C ALA A 71 -1.35 11.36 1.77
N MET A 72 -0.82 10.20 1.37
CA MET A 72 -1.58 8.94 1.31
C MET A 72 -2.21 8.57 2.65
N LEU A 73 -1.45 8.66 3.75
CA LEU A 73 -1.96 8.40 5.10
C LEU A 73 -3.06 9.41 5.49
N LYS A 74 -2.88 10.70 5.17
CA LYS A 74 -3.88 11.74 5.41
C LYS A 74 -5.15 11.55 4.60
N THR A 75 -5.05 11.07 3.36
CA THR A 75 -6.20 10.70 2.54
C THR A 75 -7.01 9.59 3.21
N ILE A 76 -6.35 8.51 3.65
CA ILE A 76 -7.02 7.38 4.34
C ILE A 76 -7.66 7.86 5.66
N GLU A 77 -6.94 8.65 6.46
CA GLU A 77 -7.46 9.23 7.70
C GLU A 77 -8.74 10.04 7.48
N ARG A 78 -8.75 10.92 6.46
CA ARG A 78 -9.92 11.73 6.11
C ARG A 78 -11.08 10.90 5.60
N ILE A 79 -10.82 9.88 4.77
CA ILE A 79 -11.86 8.94 4.34
C ILE A 79 -12.49 8.25 5.56
N ASN A 80 -11.68 7.70 6.47
CA ASN A 80 -12.17 7.08 7.70
C ASN A 80 -12.97 8.06 8.58
N ALA A 81 -12.55 9.33 8.66
CA ALA A 81 -13.29 10.36 9.39
C ALA A 81 -14.67 10.62 8.78
N LEU A 82 -14.74 10.79 7.45
CA LEU A 82 -16.01 10.98 6.73
C LEU A 82 -16.94 9.78 6.87
N MET A 83 -16.38 8.56 6.88
CA MET A 83 -17.13 7.33 7.13
C MET A 83 -17.77 7.29 8.51
N ARG A 84 -17.08 7.78 9.55
CA ARG A 84 -17.62 7.84 10.93
C ARG A 84 -18.81 8.78 11.07
N GLU A 85 -18.94 9.76 10.19
CA GLU A 85 -20.07 10.70 10.15
C GLU A 85 -21.29 10.14 9.38
N VAL A 86 -21.17 8.96 8.76
CA VAL A 86 -22.31 8.30 8.11
C VAL A 86 -23.28 7.81 9.19
N PRO A 87 -24.56 8.21 9.14
CA PRO A 87 -25.56 7.81 10.13
C PRO A 87 -25.69 6.29 10.29
N ALA A 88 -25.85 5.83 11.53
CA ALA A 88 -25.88 4.41 11.87
C ALA A 88 -27.15 3.69 11.39
N ASP A 89 -28.19 4.41 11.00
CA ASP A 89 -29.43 3.87 10.42
C ASP A 89 -29.29 3.49 8.94
N VAL A 90 -28.18 3.88 8.27
CA VAL A 90 -27.87 3.45 6.90
C VAL A 90 -27.04 2.15 6.85
N ARG A 91 -27.07 1.37 7.94
CA ARG A 91 -26.23 0.17 8.15
C ARG A 91 -26.58 -1.04 7.27
N ASP A 92 -27.64 -0.98 6.48
CA ASP A 92 -27.95 -2.02 5.50
C ASP A 92 -26.91 -2.07 4.36
N GLU A 93 -26.06 -1.04 4.24
CA GLU A 93 -24.94 -0.99 3.31
C GLU A 93 -23.59 -1.30 3.95
N ASP A 94 -22.69 -1.88 3.15
CA ASP A 94 -21.33 -2.13 3.58
C ASP A 94 -20.57 -0.80 3.72
N THR A 95 -20.22 -0.49 4.96
CA THR A 95 -19.48 0.72 5.35
C THR A 95 -17.96 0.50 5.34
N ARG A 96 -17.49 -0.74 5.11
CA ARG A 96 -16.06 -1.01 5.04
C ARG A 96 -15.51 -0.57 3.68
N SER A 97 -14.32 -0.01 3.69
CA SER A 97 -13.60 0.46 2.50
C SER A 97 -12.42 -0.43 2.19
N LEU A 98 -12.17 -0.66 0.90
CA LEU A 98 -10.94 -1.27 0.36
C LEU A 98 -10.20 -0.18 -0.40
N LEU A 99 -9.04 0.23 0.11
CA LEU A 99 -8.34 1.42 -0.38
C LEU A 99 -6.93 1.05 -0.84
N ASN A 100 -6.83 0.17 -1.85
CA ASN A 100 -5.54 -0.10 -2.49
C ASN A 100 -5.25 1.00 -3.51
N PHE A 101 -4.64 2.08 -3.06
CA PHE A 101 -4.25 3.20 -3.89
C PHE A 101 -2.83 3.01 -4.42
N ALA A 102 -2.53 3.57 -5.58
CA ALA A 102 -1.18 3.74 -6.08
C ALA A 102 -1.03 5.15 -6.63
N VAL A 103 0.05 5.83 -6.25
CA VAL A 103 0.35 7.19 -6.69
C VAL A 103 1.82 7.30 -7.09
N THR A 104 2.07 8.10 -8.12
CA THR A 104 3.42 8.47 -8.52
C THR A 104 3.50 9.91 -9.00
N ASP A 105 4.62 10.54 -8.69
CA ASP A 105 5.10 11.82 -9.22
C ASP A 105 6.14 11.64 -10.34
N GLY A 106 6.32 10.41 -10.85
CA GLY A 106 7.34 10.07 -11.85
C GLY A 106 8.68 9.64 -11.26
N ASN A 107 8.96 9.92 -9.98
CA ASN A 107 10.22 9.58 -9.30
C ASN A 107 10.04 8.55 -8.19
N SER A 108 8.94 8.65 -7.47
CA SER A 108 8.57 7.77 -6.38
C SER A 108 7.20 7.14 -6.66
N VAL A 109 7.02 5.91 -6.20
CA VAL A 109 5.71 5.24 -6.21
C VAL A 109 5.33 4.92 -4.78
N VAL A 110 4.12 5.29 -4.38
CA VAL A 110 3.54 4.90 -3.10
C VAL A 110 2.26 4.14 -3.35
N CYS A 111 2.15 2.93 -2.80
CA CYS A 111 0.89 2.20 -2.79
C CYS A 111 0.42 1.92 -1.37
N SER A 112 -0.89 1.85 -1.16
CA SER A 112 -1.49 1.31 0.05
C SER A 112 -2.05 -0.08 -0.24
N ARG A 113 -2.00 -0.96 0.76
CA ARG A 113 -2.85 -2.14 0.87
C ARG A 113 -3.69 -1.98 2.13
N TYR A 114 -4.97 -1.65 2.02
CA TYR A 114 -5.74 -1.16 3.16
C TYR A 114 -7.20 -1.60 3.18
N VAL A 115 -7.69 -1.92 4.39
CA VAL A 115 -9.11 -2.14 4.70
C VAL A 115 -9.49 -1.46 6.02
N SER A 116 -10.65 -0.80 6.05
CA SER A 116 -11.20 -0.16 7.25
C SER A 116 -11.95 -1.17 8.14
N SER A 117 -11.26 -2.25 8.53
CA SER A 117 -11.80 -3.31 9.39
C SER A 117 -10.66 -3.95 10.20
N ARG A 118 -10.95 -4.40 11.43
CA ARG A 118 -9.99 -5.16 12.26
C ARG A 118 -10.03 -6.67 11.95
N THR A 119 -11.13 -7.14 11.37
CA THR A 119 -11.43 -8.56 11.18
C THR A 119 -11.28 -8.98 9.73
N ASP A 120 -11.43 -8.06 8.78
CA ASP A 120 -11.31 -8.35 7.35
C ASP A 120 -9.91 -8.08 6.82
N GLU A 121 -9.54 -8.78 5.76
CA GLU A 121 -8.30 -8.61 5.01
C GLU A 121 -8.53 -7.63 3.85
N ALA A 122 -7.49 -6.85 3.51
CA ALA A 122 -7.52 -5.99 2.33
C ALA A 122 -7.41 -6.82 1.03
N ALA A 123 -7.88 -6.26 -0.08
CA ALA A 123 -7.64 -6.80 -1.41
C ALA A 123 -6.14 -7.06 -1.62
N SER A 124 -5.79 -8.09 -2.37
CA SER A 124 -4.40 -8.51 -2.51
C SER A 124 -3.55 -7.45 -3.19
N LEU A 125 -2.29 -7.38 -2.74
CA LEU A 125 -1.26 -6.59 -3.37
C LEU A 125 0.07 -7.31 -3.15
N PHE A 126 0.82 -7.50 -4.22
CA PHE A 126 2.11 -8.17 -4.22
C PHE A 126 3.16 -7.25 -4.84
N PHE A 127 4.40 -7.45 -4.45
CA PHE A 127 5.52 -6.86 -5.16
C PHE A 127 6.60 -7.90 -5.45
N SER A 128 7.36 -7.66 -6.52
CA SER A 128 8.56 -8.40 -6.86
C SER A 128 9.65 -7.41 -7.25
N SER A 129 10.91 -7.72 -6.92
CA SER A 129 12.05 -6.86 -7.21
C SER A 129 13.17 -7.69 -7.84
N GLY A 130 13.88 -7.16 -8.82
CA GLY A 130 15.00 -7.86 -9.47
C GLY A 130 15.76 -6.98 -10.44
N THR A 131 16.71 -7.56 -11.17
CA THR A 131 17.62 -6.85 -12.08
C THR A 131 17.09 -6.77 -13.51
N SER A 132 16.27 -7.73 -13.95
CA SER A 132 15.67 -7.67 -15.28
C SER A 132 14.38 -8.48 -15.39
N TRP A 133 13.46 -8.00 -16.22
CA TRP A 133 12.22 -8.70 -16.59
C TRP A 133 12.33 -9.20 -18.03
N LYS A 134 12.27 -10.52 -18.24
CA LYS A 134 12.50 -11.12 -19.57
C LYS A 134 11.45 -12.14 -19.94
N GLU A 135 11.18 -12.22 -21.23
CA GLU A 135 10.37 -13.27 -21.83
C GLU A 135 11.10 -14.61 -21.67
N GLN A 136 10.43 -15.58 -21.08
CA GLN A 136 10.91 -16.94 -20.94
C GLN A 136 10.47 -17.75 -22.17
N LYS A 137 11.44 -18.21 -22.98
CA LYS A 137 11.15 -19.11 -24.10
C LYS A 137 10.88 -20.51 -23.56
N ASN A 138 9.60 -20.82 -23.32
CA ASN A 138 9.19 -22.18 -23.01
C ASN A 138 8.93 -22.93 -24.33
N SER A 139 9.71 -23.99 -24.60
CA SER A 139 9.55 -24.82 -25.80
C SER A 139 8.26 -25.66 -25.82
N ASN A 140 7.50 -25.67 -24.73
CA ASN A 140 6.37 -26.58 -24.48
C ASN A 140 5.03 -25.85 -24.22
N ILE A 141 4.93 -24.55 -24.48
CA ILE A 141 3.69 -23.77 -24.37
C ILE A 141 3.33 -23.27 -25.76
N ASP A 142 2.03 -23.22 -26.08
CA ASP A 142 1.49 -22.67 -27.33
C ASP A 142 2.28 -21.43 -27.77
N ALA A 143 2.67 -21.38 -29.04
CA ALA A 143 3.54 -20.35 -29.61
C ALA A 143 3.02 -18.91 -29.41
N ASP A 144 1.74 -18.73 -29.08
CA ASP A 144 1.09 -17.45 -28.83
C ASP A 144 1.10 -16.98 -27.36
N LYS A 145 1.50 -17.83 -26.40
CA LYS A 145 1.57 -17.43 -24.98
C LYS A 145 3.01 -17.14 -24.55
N LYS A 146 3.29 -15.84 -24.40
CA LYS A 146 4.55 -15.34 -23.84
C LYS A 146 4.53 -15.43 -22.32
N ASP A 147 5.48 -16.14 -21.75
CA ASP A 147 5.73 -16.19 -20.31
C ASP A 147 6.85 -15.22 -19.94
N TYR A 148 6.82 -14.67 -18.74
CA TYR A 148 7.83 -13.71 -18.28
C TYR A 148 8.35 -14.09 -16.90
N LYS A 149 9.60 -13.73 -16.64
CA LYS A 149 10.26 -13.99 -15.36
C LYS A 149 11.04 -12.77 -14.87
N MET A 150 10.99 -12.55 -13.56
CA MET A 150 11.88 -11.65 -12.84
C MET A 150 13.23 -12.37 -12.60
N GLU A 151 14.31 -11.87 -13.19
CA GLU A 151 15.68 -12.33 -12.91
C GLU A 151 16.31 -11.49 -11.80
N ARG A 152 17.05 -12.14 -10.90
CA ARG A 152 17.90 -11.51 -9.89
C ARG A 152 19.34 -11.95 -10.12
N LYS A 153 20.11 -11.17 -10.89
CA LYS A 153 21.50 -11.53 -11.25
C LYS A 153 22.52 -11.08 -10.20
N ASP A 154 22.16 -10.11 -9.38
CA ASP A 154 22.97 -9.62 -8.27
C ASP A 154 22.08 -9.32 -7.04
N LYS A 155 22.67 -8.68 -6.01
CA LYS A 155 21.94 -8.28 -4.80
C LYS A 155 21.12 -6.99 -4.99
N GLY A 156 21.23 -6.33 -6.14
CA GLY A 156 20.48 -5.14 -6.48
C GLY A 156 19.06 -5.46 -6.95
N ALA A 157 18.24 -4.43 -6.99
CA ALA A 157 16.98 -4.44 -7.72
C ALA A 157 16.98 -3.21 -8.62
N ASP A 158 16.89 -3.43 -9.93
CA ASP A 158 16.77 -2.35 -10.93
C ASP A 158 15.29 -2.13 -11.30
N ILE A 159 14.48 -3.18 -11.13
CA ILE A 159 13.06 -3.21 -11.48
C ILE A 159 12.27 -3.64 -10.26
N VAL A 160 11.19 -2.91 -9.98
CA VAL A 160 10.18 -3.29 -8.99
C VAL A 160 8.84 -3.36 -9.69
N LEU A 161 8.17 -4.51 -9.56
CA LEU A 161 6.80 -4.72 -10.01
C LEU A 161 5.88 -4.73 -8.81
N VAL A 162 4.73 -4.08 -8.94
CA VAL A 162 3.63 -4.12 -7.97
C VAL A 162 2.37 -4.52 -8.71
N ALA A 163 1.66 -5.53 -8.22
CA ALA A 163 0.47 -6.06 -8.88
C ALA A 163 -0.53 -6.64 -7.88
N SER A 164 -1.81 -6.68 -8.26
CA SER A 164 -2.87 -7.31 -7.45
C SER A 164 -2.71 -8.83 -7.36
N GLU A 165 -2.03 -9.45 -8.32
CA GLU A 165 -1.72 -10.88 -8.36
C GLU A 165 -0.32 -11.14 -8.95
N PRO A 166 0.34 -12.27 -8.62
CA PRO A 166 1.60 -12.65 -9.24
C PRO A 166 1.45 -12.84 -10.76
N LEU A 167 2.22 -12.08 -11.55
CA LEU A 167 2.15 -12.12 -13.02
C LEU A 167 2.96 -13.28 -13.65
N THR A 168 3.69 -14.05 -12.84
CA THR A 168 4.58 -15.13 -13.28
C THR A 168 4.22 -16.44 -12.61
N PHE A 169 4.56 -17.56 -13.24
CA PHE A 169 4.40 -18.89 -12.63
C PHE A 169 5.26 -19.07 -11.38
N GLU A 170 6.45 -18.45 -11.33
CA GLU A 170 7.33 -18.46 -10.17
C GLU A 170 6.80 -17.55 -9.05
N ARG A 171 5.76 -18.03 -8.37
CA ARG A 171 5.09 -17.29 -7.30
C ARG A 171 6.03 -16.98 -6.14
N ASP A 172 7.07 -17.77 -5.91
CA ASP A 172 8.01 -17.56 -4.79
C ASP A 172 8.79 -16.24 -4.91
N ASN A 173 8.89 -15.66 -6.11
CA ASN A 173 9.53 -14.36 -6.32
C ASN A 173 8.63 -13.16 -5.96
N TRP A 174 7.37 -13.42 -5.58
CA TRP A 174 6.39 -12.39 -5.23
C TRP A 174 6.13 -12.36 -3.73
N VAL A 175 6.33 -11.19 -3.14
CA VAL A 175 6.08 -10.93 -1.72
C VAL A 175 4.70 -10.30 -1.57
N THR A 176 3.88 -10.86 -0.70
CA THR A 176 2.60 -10.26 -0.31
C THR A 176 2.84 -9.01 0.53
N VAL A 177 2.27 -7.87 0.14
CA VAL A 177 2.27 -6.66 0.97
C VAL A 177 1.35 -6.92 2.18
N PRO A 178 1.77 -6.68 3.43
CA PRO A 178 0.91 -6.89 4.59
C PRO A 178 -0.36 -6.03 4.55
N THR A 179 -1.46 -6.54 5.12
CA THR A 179 -2.70 -5.75 5.24
C THR A 179 -2.46 -4.52 6.11
N ASN A 180 -3.06 -3.39 5.73
CA ASN A 180 -2.92 -2.07 6.34
C ASN A 180 -1.46 -1.63 6.39
N SER A 181 -0.82 -1.64 5.23
CA SER A 181 0.55 -1.16 5.04
C SER A 181 0.67 -0.28 3.79
N THR A 182 1.68 0.57 3.80
CA THR A 182 2.14 1.32 2.64
C THR A 182 3.41 0.69 2.11
N ILE A 183 3.54 0.59 0.78
CA ILE A 183 4.78 0.31 0.07
C ILE A 183 5.24 1.61 -0.59
N THR A 184 6.51 1.95 -0.43
CA THR A 184 7.14 3.10 -1.07
C THR A 184 8.33 2.62 -1.86
N ILE A 185 8.37 2.97 -3.14
CA ILE A 185 9.47 2.68 -4.06
C ILE A 185 10.10 4.02 -4.42
N HIS A 186 11.38 4.18 -4.08
CA HIS A 186 12.15 5.37 -4.42
C HIS A 186 13.58 4.95 -4.73
N LYS A 187 14.11 5.34 -5.91
CA LYS A 187 15.45 4.92 -6.37
C LYS A 187 15.66 3.41 -6.21
N GLN A 188 14.67 2.67 -6.71
CA GLN A 188 14.57 1.20 -6.67
C GLN A 188 14.59 0.56 -5.27
N THR A 189 14.61 1.35 -4.20
CA THR A 189 14.51 0.88 -2.83
C THR A 189 13.04 0.70 -2.46
N VAL A 190 12.69 -0.51 -2.01
CA VAL A 190 11.34 -0.83 -1.52
C VAL A 190 11.31 -0.69 -0.01
N MET A 191 10.42 0.16 0.49
CA MET A 191 10.17 0.37 1.91
C MET A 191 8.72 0.02 2.23
N ILE A 192 8.50 -0.79 3.27
CA ILE A 192 7.16 -1.16 3.72
C ILE A 192 6.96 -0.61 5.13
N HIS A 193 5.88 0.14 5.32
CA HIS A 193 5.54 0.72 6.62
C HIS A 193 4.08 0.42 6.97
N PRO A 194 3.78 0.00 8.21
CA PRO A 194 2.40 -0.18 8.63
C PRO A 194 1.64 1.14 8.63
N ILE A 195 0.34 1.05 8.40
CA ILE A 195 -0.63 2.13 8.62
C ILE A 195 -1.14 1.93 10.04
N ILE A 196 -0.83 2.87 10.94
CA ILE A 196 -1.17 2.79 12.36
C ILE A 196 -2.43 3.63 12.61
N ASP A 197 -3.58 2.98 12.69
CA ASP A 197 -4.89 3.56 12.96
C ASP A 197 -5.74 2.61 13.83
N GLU A 198 -7.05 2.88 13.97
CA GLU A 198 -7.98 2.04 14.74
C GLU A 198 -8.15 0.62 14.18
N TYR A 199 -7.79 0.38 12.93
CA TYR A 199 -7.88 -0.91 12.24
C TYR A 199 -6.55 -1.68 12.27
N TYR A 200 -5.46 -1.05 12.72
CA TYR A 200 -4.17 -1.69 12.91
C TYR A 200 -4.22 -2.78 13.98
N ASN A 201 -3.50 -3.88 13.74
CA ASN A 201 -3.29 -4.95 14.71
C ASN A 201 -1.78 -5.15 14.91
N PRO A 202 -1.25 -5.00 16.13
CA PRO A 202 0.18 -5.18 16.40
C PRO A 202 0.63 -6.64 16.31
N ASN A 203 -0.30 -7.61 16.35
CA ASN A 203 0.02 -9.02 16.19
C ASN A 203 0.15 -9.39 14.70
N PRO A 204 1.35 -9.68 14.18
CA PRO A 204 1.54 -10.05 12.78
C PRO A 204 0.90 -11.40 12.41
N ALA A 205 0.63 -12.26 13.41
CA ALA A 205 -0.04 -13.55 13.21
C ALA A 205 -1.57 -13.45 13.26
N HIS A 206 -2.12 -12.25 13.44
CA HIS A 206 -3.57 -12.04 13.47
C HIS A 206 -4.21 -12.44 12.14
N LYS A 207 -5.11 -13.42 12.18
CA LYS A 207 -5.85 -13.85 11.00
C LYS A 207 -7.00 -12.90 10.72
N ARG A 208 -7.13 -12.53 9.45
CA ARG A 208 -8.21 -11.70 8.92
C ARG A 208 -9.01 -12.50 7.89
N SER A 209 -10.31 -12.27 7.83
CA SER A 209 -11.21 -12.90 6.87
C SER A 209 -11.06 -12.27 5.50
N SER A 210 -10.86 -13.08 4.46
CA SER A 210 -10.81 -12.63 3.07
C SER A 210 -12.20 -12.48 2.44
N GLN A 211 -13.27 -12.88 3.14
CA GLN A 211 -14.64 -12.92 2.62
C GLN A 211 -15.13 -11.57 2.11
N PHE A 212 -14.82 -10.49 2.81
CA PHE A 212 -15.23 -9.15 2.39
C PHE A 212 -14.63 -8.75 1.04
N ALA A 213 -13.33 -8.98 0.85
CA ALA A 213 -12.66 -8.73 -0.43
C ALA A 213 -13.28 -9.58 -1.55
N VAL A 214 -13.52 -10.87 -1.31
CA VAL A 214 -14.18 -11.77 -2.28
C VAL A 214 -15.59 -11.27 -2.65
N GLN A 215 -16.39 -10.87 -1.67
CA GLN A 215 -17.74 -10.33 -1.89
C GLN A 215 -17.73 -9.05 -2.74
N LYS A 216 -16.65 -8.27 -2.67
CA LYS A 216 -16.44 -7.07 -3.50
C LYS A 216 -15.77 -7.37 -4.84
N GLY A 217 -15.66 -8.64 -5.23
CA GLY A 217 -15.05 -9.07 -6.49
C GLY A 217 -13.54 -8.88 -6.55
N GLN A 218 -12.88 -8.77 -5.39
CA GLN A 218 -11.45 -8.51 -5.30
C GLN A 218 -10.64 -9.80 -5.20
N THR A 219 -9.42 -9.75 -5.73
CA THR A 219 -8.43 -10.81 -5.52
C THR A 219 -7.95 -10.84 -4.06
N ILE A 220 -7.61 -12.03 -3.57
CA ILE A 220 -7.18 -12.26 -2.19
C ILE A 220 -5.78 -12.88 -2.17
N ALA A 221 -5.04 -12.62 -1.08
CA ALA A 221 -3.77 -13.29 -0.89
C ALA A 221 -4.06 -14.77 -0.61
N GLY A 222 -3.54 -15.68 -1.44
CA GLY A 222 -3.76 -17.12 -1.26
C GLY A 222 -3.23 -17.63 0.10
N PRO A 223 -3.69 -18.81 0.56
CA PRO A 223 -3.40 -19.34 1.89
C PRO A 223 -1.90 -19.56 2.18
N ASP A 224 -1.07 -19.73 1.15
CA ASP A 224 0.34 -20.11 1.28
C ASP A 224 1.31 -18.94 1.55
N LYS A 225 0.81 -17.70 1.68
CA LYS A 225 1.67 -16.52 1.85
C LYS A 225 1.28 -15.67 3.04
N ALA A 226 1.55 -16.22 4.23
CA ALA A 226 1.57 -15.43 5.46
C ALA A 226 2.54 -14.24 5.31
N ALA A 227 2.16 -13.07 5.82
CA ALA A 227 2.99 -11.88 5.82
C ALA A 227 4.34 -12.14 6.52
N ILE A 228 5.41 -11.55 6.00
CA ILE A 228 6.76 -11.68 6.57
C ILE A 228 6.73 -11.29 8.05
N SER A 229 7.06 -12.23 8.94
CA SER A 229 7.40 -11.91 10.32
C SER A 229 8.77 -11.20 10.32
N GLN A 230 8.84 -10.01 10.92
CA GLN A 230 10.15 -9.40 11.17
C GLN A 230 10.98 -10.36 12.04
N PRO A 231 12.27 -10.56 11.75
CA PRO A 231 13.12 -11.33 12.64
C PRO A 231 13.27 -10.54 13.95
N MET A 232 12.64 -11.03 15.02
CA MET A 232 12.98 -10.63 16.37
C MET A 232 14.46 -10.92 16.60
N SER A 233 15.26 -9.89 16.81
CA SER A 233 16.61 -10.04 17.34
C SER A 233 16.54 -10.58 18.77
N ARG A 234 16.68 -11.89 18.91
CA ARG A 234 17.11 -12.56 20.14
C ARG A 234 18.19 -13.56 19.78
N ASP A 235 19.44 -13.17 20.06
CA ASP A 235 20.19 -13.84 21.12
C ASP A 235 21.46 -13.05 21.44
N GLY A 236 21.51 -12.57 22.68
CA GLY A 236 22.78 -12.28 23.33
C GLY A 236 23.45 -13.60 23.64
N SER A 237 24.61 -13.84 23.05
CA SER A 237 25.58 -14.79 23.57
C SER A 237 26.78 -14.00 24.10
N GLY A 238 27.00 -14.14 25.39
CA GLY A 238 27.98 -13.37 26.14
C GLY A 238 29.41 -13.67 25.73
N LEU A 239 30.21 -12.61 25.67
CA LEU A 239 31.65 -12.68 25.82
C LEU A 239 32.08 -11.66 26.87
N ARG A 240 32.86 -12.18 27.81
CA ARG A 240 33.14 -11.68 29.16
C ARG A 240 33.89 -10.35 29.15
N THR A 241 33.44 -9.43 29.99
CA THR A 241 34.22 -8.26 30.43
C THR A 241 35.37 -8.72 31.32
N PRO A 242 36.63 -8.27 31.12
CA PRO A 242 37.71 -8.59 32.04
C PRO A 242 37.55 -7.77 33.34
N THR A 243 37.55 -8.49 34.46
CA THR A 243 37.47 -7.95 35.82
C THR A 243 38.73 -7.15 36.16
N ALA A 244 38.55 -5.88 36.54
CA ALA A 244 39.58 -5.09 37.18
C ALA A 244 39.82 -5.61 38.60
N ALA A 245 41.05 -6.03 38.90
CA ALA A 245 41.50 -6.30 40.26
C ALA A 245 42.13 -5.02 40.83
N PHE A 246 41.39 -4.33 41.70
CA PHE A 246 41.98 -3.43 42.69
C PHE A 246 42.34 -4.28 43.91
N ALA A 247 43.63 -4.37 44.22
CA ALA A 247 44.13 -4.85 45.51
C ALA A 247 44.46 -3.64 46.38
N CYS A 248 43.84 -3.57 47.56
CA CYS A 248 44.30 -2.72 48.65
C CYS A 248 45.58 -3.31 49.24
N GLY A 249 46.56 -2.45 49.46
CA GLY A 249 47.83 -2.70 50.15
C GLY A 249 48.67 -1.44 50.09
#